data_AF-A0A2D9QTS4-F1
#
_entry.id   AF-A0A2D9QTS4-F1
#
_cell.length_a   1.000
_cell.length_b   1.000
_cell.length_c   1.000
_cell.angle_alpha   90.00
_cell.angle_beta   90.00
_cell.angle_gamma   90.00
#
_symmetry.space_group_name_H-M   'P 1'
#
loop_
_entity.id
_entity.type
_entity.pdbx_description
1 polymer ?
#
loop_
_entity_poly.entity_id
_entity_poly.type
_entity_poly.pdbx_seq_one_letter_code
_entity_poly.pdbx_strand_id
1 'polypeptide(L)'
;MGILRGIIRDGMSGASVEAKVHVLSSNGRFVHPSDSLLKIGPGDPFFYSSGEFTVNVPRGATDIIVERGTEYQPLRNVVPMPQKGAVEVELNLKRWIDLPSQNWYPGNTHLHYSEKEANPDERLRLDPHVHDLNVTVISILQRREIPYASNKYPIGFMTDYS
;
A
#
# COMPACT_ATOMS: atom_id res chain seq x y z
N MET A 1 18.61 7.43 -16.82
CA MET A 1 17.20 7.34 -16.41
C MET A 1 16.89 8.60 -15.64
N GLY A 2 15.65 9.09 -15.73
CA GLY A 2 15.15 10.14 -14.85
C GLY A 2 14.75 9.55 -13.50
N ILE A 3 14.84 10.34 -12.44
CA ILE A 3 14.43 9.97 -11.09
C ILE A 3 13.06 10.58 -10.84
N LEU A 4 12.05 9.75 -10.58
CA LEU A 4 10.73 10.20 -10.14
C LEU A 4 10.67 10.07 -8.62
N ARG A 5 10.33 11.17 -7.94
CA ARG A 5 10.03 11.21 -6.50
C ARG A 5 8.54 11.50 -6.32
N GLY A 6 7.83 10.60 -5.66
CA GLY A 6 6.43 10.80 -5.31
C GLY A 6 6.29 11.04 -3.82
N ILE A 7 5.50 12.05 -3.45
CA ILE A 7 5.12 12.37 -2.07
C ILE A 7 3.60 12.24 -2.00
N ILE A 8 3.08 11.37 -1.14
CA ILE A 8 1.67 11.03 -1.05
C ILE A 8 1.09 11.72 0.17
N ARG A 9 0.07 12.55 -0.06
CA ARG A 9 -0.59 13.31 1.00
C ARG A 9 -2.08 13.05 1.05
N ASP A 10 -2.64 13.08 2.24
CA ASP A 10 -4.07 13.30 2.41
C ASP A 10 -4.40 14.74 2.01
N GLY A 11 -5.27 14.91 1.00
CA GLY A 11 -5.54 16.21 0.40
C GLY A 11 -6.29 17.19 1.30
N MET A 12 -6.82 16.76 2.44
CA MET A 12 -7.51 17.63 3.39
C MET A 12 -6.58 18.09 4.52
N SER A 13 -5.86 17.15 5.12
CA SER A 13 -4.96 17.41 6.26
C SER A 13 -3.54 17.79 5.85
N GLY A 14 -3.11 17.45 4.63
CA GLY A 14 -1.73 17.58 4.16
C GLY A 14 -0.75 16.56 4.77
N ALA A 15 -1.24 15.65 5.62
CA ALA A 15 -0.43 14.63 6.26
C ALA A 15 0.14 13.65 5.22
N SER A 16 1.36 13.17 5.44
CA SER A 16 1.92 12.06 4.67
C SER A 16 1.16 10.78 5.03
N VAL A 17 0.73 10.02 4.02
CA VAL A 17 -0.09 8.81 4.23
C VAL A 17 0.45 7.62 3.45
N GLU A 18 0.44 6.46 4.09
CA GLU A 18 0.85 5.20 3.46
C GLU A 18 -0.18 4.79 2.38
N ALA A 19 0.28 4.20 1.28
CA ALA A 19 -0.61 3.87 0.16
C ALA A 19 -0.06 2.73 -0.70
N LYS A 20 -0.95 2.15 -1.51
CA LYS A 20 -0.59 1.30 -2.64
C LYS A 20 -0.20 2.18 -3.81
N VAL A 21 0.90 1.85 -4.48
CA VAL A 21 1.39 2.61 -5.63
C VAL A 21 1.66 1.65 -6.80
N HIS A 22 1.12 1.99 -7.96
CA HIS A 22 1.44 1.37 -9.24
C HIS A 22 2.12 2.41 -10.12
N VAL A 23 3.36 2.17 -10.54
CA VAL A 23 4.07 3.03 -11.50
C VAL A 23 4.34 2.27 -12.77
N LEU A 24 3.83 2.78 -13.90
CA LEU A 24 4.07 2.25 -15.22
C LEU A 24 4.92 3.24 -16.02
N SER A 25 6.13 2.83 -16.40
CA SER A 25 7.01 3.67 -17.21
C SER A 25 6.54 3.80 -18.66
N SER A 26 7.14 4.73 -19.41
CA SER A 26 6.80 5.02 -20.81
C SER A 26 6.91 3.84 -21.78
N ASN A 27 7.64 2.80 -21.40
CA ASN A 27 7.80 1.54 -22.12
C ASN A 27 6.90 0.41 -21.56
N GLY A 28 5.88 0.74 -20.76
CA GLY A 28 4.88 -0.19 -20.25
C GLY A 28 5.39 -1.16 -19.19
N ARG A 29 6.49 -0.83 -18.49
CA ARG A 29 7.05 -1.68 -17.44
C ARG A 29 6.60 -1.17 -16.08
N PHE A 30 6.18 -2.09 -15.22
CA PHE A 30 5.97 -1.80 -13.81
C PHE A 30 7.32 -1.50 -13.15
N VAL A 31 7.41 -0.39 -12.43
CA VAL A 31 8.62 0.07 -11.74
C VAL A 31 8.29 0.29 -10.26
N HIS A 32 9.19 -0.15 -9.38
CA HIS A 32 9.04 -0.03 -7.95
C HIS A 32 10.41 0.16 -7.28
N PRO A 33 10.48 0.70 -6.05
CA PRO A 33 11.70 0.68 -5.25
C PRO A 33 12.18 -0.76 -4.99
N SER A 34 13.49 -0.99 -4.98
CA SER A 34 14.07 -2.34 -4.85
C SER A 34 13.79 -3.02 -3.51
N ASP A 35 13.55 -2.22 -2.48
CA ASP A 35 13.31 -2.60 -1.09
C ASP A 35 11.81 -2.59 -0.72
N SER A 36 10.92 -2.27 -1.68
CA SER A 36 9.49 -2.19 -1.41
C SER A 36 8.82 -3.56 -1.31
N LEU A 37 7.83 -3.66 -0.42
CA LEU A 37 6.94 -4.82 -0.39
C LEU A 37 6.00 -4.77 -1.59
N LEU A 38 5.99 -5.85 -2.36
CA LEU A 38 5.13 -6.00 -3.52
C LEU A 38 3.88 -6.81 -3.19
N LYS A 39 2.81 -6.52 -3.92
CA LYS A 39 1.67 -7.40 -4.09
C LYS A 39 1.50 -7.66 -5.58
N ILE A 40 1.83 -8.88 -5.99
CA ILE A 40 1.65 -9.34 -7.36
C ILE A 40 0.55 -10.39 -7.34
N GLY A 41 -0.49 -10.17 -8.14
CA GLY A 41 -1.67 -11.02 -8.23
C GLY A 41 -2.26 -10.99 -9.63
N PRO A 42 -3.54 -11.35 -9.79
CA PRO A 42 -4.20 -11.32 -11.10
C PRO A 42 -4.53 -9.91 -11.61
N GLY A 43 -4.53 -8.90 -10.73
CA GLY A 43 -4.71 -7.49 -11.09
C GLY A 43 -3.38 -6.76 -11.28
N ASP A 44 -3.44 -5.44 -11.45
CA ASP A 44 -2.25 -4.62 -11.60
C ASP A 44 -1.34 -4.74 -10.37
N PRO A 45 -0.03 -5.00 -10.57
CA PRO A 45 0.90 -5.13 -9.45
C PRO A 45 1.09 -3.77 -8.79
N PHE A 46 1.26 -3.74 -7.47
CA PHE A 46 1.60 -2.52 -6.75
C PHE A 46 2.65 -2.80 -5.67
N PHE A 47 3.29 -1.73 -5.23
CA PHE A 47 4.14 -1.73 -4.06
C PHE A 47 3.50 -0.92 -2.92
N TYR A 48 3.85 -1.27 -1.69
CA TYR A 48 3.50 -0.48 -0.52
C TYR A 48 4.49 0.68 -0.36
N SER A 49 3.96 1.89 -0.20
CA SER A 49 4.73 3.09 0.11
C SER A 49 4.35 3.58 1.50
N SER A 50 5.36 4.01 2.27
CA SER A 50 5.20 4.67 3.56
C SER A 50 4.84 6.16 3.44
N GLY A 51 4.36 6.59 2.27
CA GLY A 51 4.00 7.99 1.97
C GLY A 51 4.97 8.70 1.04
N GLU A 52 6.16 8.14 0.81
CA GLU A 52 7.09 8.62 -0.21
C GLU A 52 7.67 7.44 -1.01
N PHE A 53 8.08 7.71 -2.24
CA PHE A 53 8.80 6.73 -3.05
C PHE A 53 9.75 7.40 -4.05
N THR A 54 10.80 6.67 -4.43
CA THR A 54 11.72 7.07 -5.49
C THR A 54 11.93 5.94 -6.47
N VAL A 55 11.76 6.20 -7.76
CA VAL A 55 11.96 5.20 -8.83
C VAL A 55 12.73 5.79 -10.01
N ASN A 56 13.50 4.93 -10.70
CA ASN A 56 14.20 5.29 -11.92
C ASN A 56 13.37 4.89 -13.14
N VAL A 57 13.07 5.85 -14.02
CA VAL A 57 12.23 5.64 -15.20
C VAL A 57 12.90 6.21 -16.47
N PRO A 58 12.64 5.64 -17.65
CA PRO A 58 13.07 6.21 -18.92
C PRO A 58 12.36 7.53 -19.22
N ARG A 59 12.85 8.25 -20.23
CA ARG A 59 12.17 9.44 -20.77
C ARG A 59 10.78 9.06 -21.28
N GLY A 60 9.79 9.93 -21.09
CA GLY A 60 8.44 9.79 -21.63
C GLY A 60 7.36 9.86 -20.56
N ALA A 61 6.12 9.56 -20.94
CA ALA A 61 4.99 9.56 -20.01
C ALA A 61 5.11 8.38 -19.03
N THR A 62 5.14 8.67 -17.73
CA THR A 62 5.07 7.68 -16.66
C THR A 62 3.70 7.80 -15.98
N ASP A 63 2.95 6.70 -15.96
CA ASP A 63 1.63 6.60 -15.31
C ASP A 63 1.81 6.19 -13.85
N ILE A 64 1.10 6.85 -12.94
CA ILE A 64 1.12 6.60 -11.50
C ILE A 64 -0.32 6.43 -11.04
N ILE A 65 -0.62 5.31 -10.40
CA ILE A 65 -1.88 5.10 -9.68
C ILE A 65 -1.55 4.98 -8.19
N VAL A 66 -2.24 5.75 -7.36
CA VAL A 66 -2.15 5.70 -5.90
C VAL A 66 -3.51 5.40 -5.32
N GLU A 67 -3.56 4.44 -4.40
CA GLU A 67 -4.79 4.02 -3.73
C GLU A 67 -4.56 3.86 -2.22
N ARG A 68 -5.54 4.28 -1.42
CA ARG A 68 -5.55 4.13 0.04
C ARG A 68 -6.94 3.73 0.52
N GLY A 69 -7.07 2.59 1.17
CA GLY A 69 -8.36 2.15 1.73
C GLY A 69 -9.55 2.21 0.77
N THR A 70 -10.76 2.17 1.31
CA THR A 70 -12.00 2.32 0.52
C THR A 70 -12.62 3.72 0.66
N GLU A 71 -12.19 4.49 1.65
CA GLU A 71 -12.65 5.85 1.94
C GLU A 71 -11.94 6.93 1.10
N TYR A 72 -10.96 6.55 0.27
CA TYR A 72 -10.30 7.44 -0.67
C TYR A 72 -10.63 7.09 -2.12
N GLN A 73 -10.65 8.10 -2.97
CA GLN A 73 -10.74 7.93 -4.42
C GLN A 73 -9.36 7.54 -4.97
N PRO A 74 -9.25 6.53 -5.86
CA PRO A 74 -8.01 6.25 -6.58
C PRO A 74 -7.52 7.50 -7.33
N LEU A 75 -6.24 7.83 -7.15
CA LEU A 75 -5.59 8.94 -7.84
C LEU A 75 -4.76 8.39 -8.99
N ARG A 76 -5.03 8.85 -10.22
CA ARG A 76 -4.17 8.59 -11.38
C ARG A 76 -3.48 9.89 -11.81
N ASN A 77 -2.18 9.82 -12.05
CA ASN A 77 -1.39 10.96 -12.49
C ASN A 77 -0.35 10.54 -13.54
N VAL A 78 -0.23 11.31 -14.62
CA VAL A 78 0.72 11.05 -15.69
C VAL A 78 1.80 12.12 -15.69
N VAL A 79 3.04 11.70 -15.46
CA VAL A 79 4.19 12.60 -15.31
C VAL A 79 5.10 12.50 -16.54
N PRO A 80 5.39 13.61 -17.25
CA PRO A 80 6.36 13.62 -18.33
C PRO A 80 7.78 13.58 -17.76
N MET A 81 8.48 12.47 -17.95
CA MET A 81 9.82 12.24 -17.40
C MET A 81 10.94 12.62 -18.38
N PRO A 82 11.98 13.34 -17.92
CA PRO A 82 13.16 13.64 -18.72
C PRO A 82 14.10 12.42 -18.82
N GLN A 83 15.10 12.51 -19.71
CA GLN A 83 16.11 11.44 -19.87
C GLN A 83 17.09 11.36 -18.68
N LYS A 84 17.36 12.50 -18.04
CA LYS A 84 18.21 12.70 -16.86
C LYS A 84 17.60 13.79 -15.98
N GLY A 85 17.92 13.79 -14.70
CA GLY A 85 17.38 14.73 -13.71
C GLY A 85 16.30 14.09 -12.83
N ALA A 86 15.79 14.87 -11.87
CA ALA A 86 14.74 14.44 -10.97
C ALA A 86 13.45 15.24 -11.22
N VAL A 87 12.31 14.56 -11.13
CA VAL A 87 10.99 15.17 -11.09
C VAL A 87 10.34 14.75 -9.78
N GLU A 88 9.86 15.73 -9.03
CA GLU A 88 9.11 15.52 -7.80
C GLU A 88 7.64 15.82 -8.07
N VAL A 89 6.76 14.98 -7.53
CA VAL A 89 5.33 15.12 -7.68
C VAL A 89 4.64 14.87 -6.34
N GLU A 90 3.81 15.82 -5.95
CA GLU A 90 2.90 15.65 -4.82
C GLU A 90 1.59 15.02 -5.30
N LEU A 91 1.19 13.93 -4.65
CA LEU A 91 0.08 13.06 -5.00
C LEU A 91 -0.97 13.19 -3.89
N ASN A 92 -1.87 14.16 -4.06
CA ASN A 92 -2.90 14.51 -3.09
C ASN A 92 -4.13 13.59 -3.22
N LEU A 93 -4.26 12.63 -2.32
CA LEU A 93 -5.39 11.70 -2.24
C LEU A 93 -6.63 12.39 -1.70
N LYS A 94 -7.79 12.13 -2.32
CA LYS A 94 -9.07 12.70 -1.89
C LYS A 94 -9.86 11.67 -1.07
N ARG A 95 -9.98 11.93 0.23
CA ARG A 95 -10.93 11.22 1.11
C ARG A 95 -12.35 11.67 0.75
N TRP A 96 -13.26 10.72 0.50
CA TRP A 96 -14.65 11.03 0.14
C TRP A 96 -15.62 10.84 1.31
N ILE A 97 -15.20 10.15 2.38
CA ILE A 97 -15.96 9.99 3.62
C ILE A 97 -15.01 9.83 4.80
N ASP A 98 -15.39 10.35 5.96
CA ASP A 98 -14.74 10.06 7.25
C ASP A 98 -15.71 9.20 8.07
N LEU A 99 -15.56 7.88 7.95
CA LEU A 99 -16.34 6.90 8.71
C LEU A 99 -16.01 6.93 10.21
N PRO A 100 -14.74 7.07 10.65
CA PRO A 100 -14.42 7.20 12.08
C PRO A 100 -15.15 8.36 12.77
N SER A 101 -15.33 9.50 12.10
CA SER A 101 -16.12 10.63 12.63
C SER A 101 -17.61 10.28 12.86
N GLN A 102 -18.08 9.19 12.25
CA GLN A 102 -19.43 8.65 12.37
C GLN A 102 -19.49 7.39 13.24
N ASN A 103 -18.40 7.06 13.95
CA ASN A 103 -18.24 5.83 14.75
C ASN A 103 -18.27 4.53 13.93
N TRP A 104 -17.93 4.60 12.64
CA TRP A 104 -17.71 3.43 11.78
C TRP A 104 -16.21 3.23 11.56
N TYR A 105 -15.70 2.04 11.87
CA TYR A 105 -14.27 1.76 11.82
C TYR A 105 -13.98 0.67 10.78
N PRO A 106 -13.31 0.99 9.66
CA PRO A 106 -12.89 -0.02 8.70
C PRO A 106 -11.95 -1.04 9.35
N GLY A 107 -12.14 -2.31 9.00
CA GLY A 107 -11.30 -3.36 9.51
C GLY A 107 -11.23 -4.58 8.61
N ASN A 108 -10.16 -5.35 8.80
CA ASN A 108 -9.99 -6.67 8.18
C ASN A 108 -10.01 -7.72 9.29
N THR A 109 -11.03 -8.57 9.28
CA THR A 109 -11.23 -9.60 10.30
C THR A 109 -10.55 -10.93 9.95
N HIS A 110 -9.93 -11.04 8.77
CA HIS A 110 -9.43 -12.30 8.25
C HIS A 110 -8.20 -12.12 7.36
N LEU A 111 -7.04 -12.03 8.00
CA LEU A 111 -5.75 -11.92 7.32
C LEU A 111 -4.95 -13.23 7.41
N HIS A 112 -4.44 -13.68 6.26
CA HIS A 112 -3.53 -14.82 6.13
C HIS A 112 -2.36 -14.47 5.23
N TYR A 113 -1.18 -14.97 5.59
CA TYR A 113 -0.01 -14.92 4.73
C TYR A 113 0.37 -16.31 4.23
N SER A 114 0.95 -16.34 3.04
CA SER A 114 1.59 -17.55 2.55
C SER A 114 2.76 -17.92 3.46
N GLU A 115 3.01 -19.21 3.57
CA GLU A 115 4.24 -19.80 4.08
C GLU A 115 5.51 -19.29 3.37
N LYS A 116 5.38 -18.70 2.18
CA LYS A 116 6.47 -18.10 1.40
C LYS A 116 6.70 -16.61 1.69
N GLU A 117 5.89 -16.00 2.57
CA GLU A 117 6.09 -14.60 2.95
C GLU A 117 7.40 -14.45 3.73
N ALA A 118 8.35 -13.70 3.17
CA ALA A 118 9.68 -13.52 3.72
C ALA A 118 9.73 -12.42 4.78
N ASN A 119 8.82 -11.45 4.73
CA ASN A 119 8.77 -10.33 5.68
C ASN A 119 7.34 -10.08 6.21
N PRO A 120 6.79 -11.02 7.02
CA PRO A 120 5.42 -10.93 7.52
C PRO A 120 5.20 -9.76 8.50
N ASP A 121 6.23 -9.38 9.27
CA ASP A 121 6.10 -8.28 10.25
C ASP A 121 5.92 -6.93 9.56
N GLU A 122 6.78 -6.63 8.57
CA GLU A 122 6.66 -5.39 7.81
C GLU A 122 5.38 -5.35 6.98
N ARG A 123 4.95 -6.51 6.45
CA ARG A 123 3.65 -6.59 5.78
C ARG A 123 2.51 -6.30 6.75
N LEU A 124 2.51 -6.86 7.96
CA LEU A 124 1.49 -6.58 8.98
C LEU A 124 1.49 -5.14 9.45
N ARG A 125 2.67 -4.50 9.47
CA ARG A 125 2.75 -3.07 9.72
C ARG A 125 2.05 -2.30 8.60
N LEU A 126 2.43 -2.52 7.35
CA LEU A 126 1.98 -1.71 6.22
C LEU A 126 0.55 -2.00 5.73
N ASP A 127 0.14 -3.27 5.64
CA ASP A 127 -1.14 -3.69 5.05
C ASP A 127 -2.36 -2.95 5.64
N PRO A 128 -2.57 -2.91 6.97
CA PRO A 128 -3.66 -2.13 7.54
C PRO A 128 -3.56 -0.64 7.22
N HIS A 129 -2.37 -0.06 7.28
CA HIS A 129 -2.21 1.37 7.08
C HIS A 129 -2.40 1.80 5.63
N VAL A 130 -1.93 1.04 4.63
CA VAL A 130 -2.21 1.34 3.21
C VAL A 130 -3.70 1.15 2.87
N HIS A 131 -4.40 0.32 3.64
CA HIS A 131 -5.85 0.11 3.54
C HIS A 131 -6.68 1.03 4.46
N ASP A 132 -6.04 1.94 5.19
CA ASP A 132 -6.67 2.81 6.19
C ASP A 132 -7.57 2.05 7.19
N LEU A 133 -7.13 0.87 7.62
CA LEU A 133 -7.87 0.02 8.56
C LEU A 133 -7.58 0.44 10.00
N ASN A 134 -8.64 0.62 10.79
CA ASN A 134 -8.56 0.84 12.23
C ASN A 134 -8.42 -0.46 13.01
N VAL A 135 -8.94 -1.57 12.47
CA VAL A 135 -8.96 -2.88 13.12
C VAL A 135 -8.39 -3.93 12.19
N THR A 136 -7.43 -4.72 12.66
CA THR A 136 -6.92 -5.90 11.93
C THR A 136 -6.84 -7.09 12.85
N VAL A 137 -7.43 -8.21 12.41
CA VAL A 137 -7.42 -9.48 13.13
C VAL A 137 -6.57 -10.48 12.34
N ILE A 138 -5.53 -10.98 12.99
CA ILE A 138 -4.66 -12.03 12.46
C ILE A 138 -5.21 -13.36 12.94
N SER A 139 -5.58 -14.23 12.01
CA SER A 139 -6.06 -15.57 12.35
C SER A 139 -4.91 -16.56 12.45
N ILE A 140 -4.98 -17.49 13.42
CA ILE A 140 -4.17 -18.71 13.36
C ILE A 140 -4.77 -19.63 12.31
N LEU A 141 -3.91 -20.13 11.42
CA LEU A 141 -4.30 -21.05 10.36
C LEU A 141 -3.74 -22.44 10.63
N GLN A 142 -4.61 -23.41 10.83
CA GLN A 142 -4.24 -24.82 10.91
C GLN A 142 -4.77 -25.55 9.68
N ARG A 143 -3.91 -25.77 8.69
CA ARG A 143 -4.25 -26.48 7.46
C ARG A 143 -3.04 -27.25 6.93
N ARG A 144 -3.23 -28.56 6.70
CA ARG A 144 -2.23 -29.44 6.05
C ARG A 144 -0.83 -29.39 6.68
N GLU A 145 -0.74 -29.12 7.99
CA GLU A 145 0.54 -29.02 8.73
C GLU A 145 1.52 -27.97 8.16
N ILE A 146 1.02 -26.98 7.42
CA ILE A 146 1.85 -25.92 6.85
C ILE A 146 2.26 -24.93 7.96
N PRO A 147 3.54 -24.55 8.07
CA PRO A 147 4.01 -23.56 9.03
C PRO A 147 3.71 -22.14 8.54
N TYR A 148 2.46 -21.70 8.70
CA TYR A 148 2.05 -20.36 8.29
C TYR A 148 2.77 -19.27 9.07
N ALA A 149 3.31 -18.27 8.37
CA ALA A 149 4.12 -17.21 8.94
C ALA A 149 3.38 -16.39 10.03
N SER A 150 2.06 -16.23 9.89
CA SER A 150 1.21 -15.52 10.86
C SER A 150 0.97 -16.30 12.16
N ASN A 151 1.22 -17.62 12.21
CA ASN A 151 0.97 -18.41 13.42
C ASN A 151 1.97 -18.16 14.54
N LYS A 152 3.02 -17.36 14.29
CA LYS A 152 4.02 -17.00 15.32
C LYS A 152 3.48 -16.00 16.36
N TYR A 153 2.41 -15.26 16.05
CA TYR A 153 1.87 -14.25 16.95
C TYR A 153 0.99 -14.91 18.04
N PRO A 154 1.00 -14.39 19.27
CA PRO A 154 0.19 -14.95 20.35
C PRO A 154 -1.31 -14.79 20.08
N ILE A 155 -2.10 -15.77 20.50
CA ILE A 155 -3.56 -15.69 20.47
C ILE A 155 -4.00 -14.62 21.46
N GLY A 156 -4.66 -13.57 20.95
CA GLY A 156 -5.41 -12.64 21.80
C GLY A 156 -6.69 -13.31 22.31
N PHE A 157 -6.97 -13.21 23.60
CA PHE A 157 -8.26 -13.60 24.16
C PHE A 157 -9.16 -12.36 24.19
N MET A 158 -10.26 -12.37 23.44
CA MET A 158 -11.36 -11.44 23.66
C MET A 158 -12.31 -12.07 24.69
N THR A 159 -12.51 -11.40 25.82
CA THR A 159 -13.44 -11.85 26.87
C THR A 159 -14.90 -11.54 26.50
N ASP A 160 -15.85 -12.08 27.27
CA ASP A 160 -17.27 -12.40 26.99
C ASP A 160 -18.20 -11.34 26.34
N TYR A 161 -17.71 -10.19 25.88
CA TYR A 161 -18.49 -9.16 25.19
C TYR A 161 -17.80 -8.67 23.90
N SER A 162 -17.35 -9.60 23.07
CA SER A 162 -16.99 -9.34 21.66
C SER A 162 -18.06 -9.82 20.71
#